data_AF-A0AA97G3Y1-F1
#
_entry.id   AF-A0AA97G3Y1-F1
#
_cell.length_a   1.000
_cell.length_b   1.000
_cell.length_c   1.000
_cell.angle_alpha   90.00
_cell.angle_beta   90.00
_cell.angle_gamma   90.00
#
_symmetry.space_group_name_H-M   'P 1'
#
loop_
_entity.id
_entity.type
_entity.pdbx_description
1 polymer ?
#
loop_
_entity_poly.entity_id
_entity_poly.type
_entity_poly.pdbx_seq_one_letter_code
_entity_poly.pdbx_strand_id
1 'polypeptide(L)' 'MSQNSFSADGRYVLTTCKDGTAKIHGMELDGSWVEKAIICHDDPIVSATFSTNGLYVVTSFSKHVIVSKLLMHH' A
#
# COMPACT_ATOMS: atom_id res chain seq x y z
N MET A 1 8.85 -6.16 10.42
CA MET A 1 9.15 -4.72 10.38
C MET A 1 7.85 -4.02 10.00
N SER A 2 7.57 -2.81 10.45
CA SER A 2 6.50 -1.99 9.84
C SER A 2 7.18 -0.99 8.92
N GLN A 3 6.64 -0.81 7.71
CA GLN A 3 7.11 0.19 6.74
C GLN A 3 5.99 1.19 6.45
N ASN A 4 6.41 2.40 6.09
CA ASN A 4 5.54 3.44 5.56
C ASN A 4 6.23 4.11 4.39
N SER A 5 5.47 4.43 3.35
CA SER A 5 5.96 5.15 2.17
C SER A 5 4.85 5.99 1.56
N PHE A 6 5.21 7.14 1.02
CA PHE A 6 4.34 7.91 0.14
C PHE A 6 4.41 7.36 -1.29
N SER A 7 3.34 7.57 -2.06
CA SER A 7 3.38 7.51 -3.52
C SER A 7 4.17 8.69 -4.08
N ALA A 8 4.66 8.56 -5.32
CA ALA A 8 5.48 9.59 -5.96
C ALA A 8 4.74 10.94 -6.12
N ASP A 9 3.42 10.93 -6.25
CA ASP A 9 2.56 12.11 -6.34
C ASP A 9 2.12 12.67 -4.97
N GLY A 10 2.50 12.00 -3.87
CA GLY A 10 2.15 12.38 -2.51
C GLY A 10 0.67 12.20 -2.14
N ARG A 11 -0.16 11.64 -3.03
CA ARG A 11 -1.61 11.49 -2.79
C ARG A 11 -1.97 10.24 -2.01
N TYR A 12 -1.07 9.28 -1.94
CA TYR A 12 -1.28 8.01 -1.25
C TYR A 12 -0.17 7.71 -0.25
N VAL A 13 -0.55 7.01 0.81
CA VAL A 13 0.36 6.46 1.82
C VAL A 13 0.12 4.96 1.91
N LEU A 14 1.21 4.19 1.81
CA LEU A 14 1.23 2.76 2.05
C LEU A 14 1.79 2.52 3.45
N THR A 15 1.07 1.73 4.26
CA THR A 15 1.54 1.24 5.55
C THR A 15 1.51 -0.27 5.59
N THR A 16 2.48 -0.88 6.26
CA THR A 16 2.52 -2.35 6.46
C THR A 16 2.57 -2.69 7.94
N CYS A 17 1.91 -3.79 8.29
CA CYS A 17 1.86 -4.34 9.63
C CYS A 17 2.49 -5.74 9.68
N LYS A 18 2.99 -6.12 10.86
CA LYS A 18 3.52 -7.47 11.10
C LYS A 18 2.45 -8.56 11.03
N ASP A 19 1.17 -8.20 11.11
CA ASP A 19 0.05 -9.13 10.97
C ASP A 19 -0.22 -9.57 9.51
N GLY A 20 0.63 -9.16 8.56
CA GLY A 20 0.47 -9.49 7.14
C GLY A 20 -0.40 -8.48 6.37
N THR A 21 -0.85 -7.40 7.00
CA THR A 21 -1.70 -6.39 6.37
C THR A 21 -0.89 -5.25 5.76
N ALA A 22 -1.17 -4.90 4.52
CA ALA A 22 -0.81 -3.63 3.90
C ALA A 22 -2.07 -2.79 3.71
N LYS A 23 -2.01 -1.52 4.14
CA LYS A 23 -3.09 -0.56 3.98
C LYS A 23 -2.65 0.59 3.11
N ILE A 24 -3.56 1.09 2.30
CA ILE A 24 -3.33 2.25 1.45
C ILE A 24 -4.34 3.31 1.83
N HIS A 25 -3.83 4.47 2.21
CA HIS A 25 -4.64 5.65 2.49
C HIS A 25 -4.47 6.65 1.36
N GLY A 26 -5.54 7.31 0.94
CA GLY A 26 -5.53 8.38 -0.05
C GLY A 26 -5.98 9.69 0.58
N MET A 27 -5.38 10.79 0.13
CA MET A 27 -5.77 12.14 0.53
C MET A 27 -6.98 12.59 -0.29
N GLU A 28 -8.05 12.98 0.39
CA GLU A 28 -9.25 13.58 -0.18
C GLU A 28 -9.06 15.10 -0.42
N LEU A 29 -9.98 15.69 -1.16
CA LEU A 29 -9.96 17.12 -1.48
C LEU A 29 -10.07 18.03 -0.25
N ASP A 30 -10.70 17.54 0.83
CA ASP A 30 -10.80 18.25 2.11
C ASP A 30 -9.54 18.10 2.99
N GLY A 31 -8.51 17.42 2.49
CA GLY A 31 -7.26 17.16 3.20
C GLY A 31 -7.33 15.98 4.19
N SER A 32 -8.47 15.29 4.27
CA SER A 32 -8.59 14.07 5.07
C SER A 32 -7.89 12.88 4.40
N TRP A 33 -7.44 11.92 5.21
CA TRP A 33 -6.86 10.67 4.73
C TRP A 33 -7.84 9.54 4.97
N VAL A 34 -8.23 8.85 3.90
CA VAL A 34 -9.19 7.73 3.96
C VAL A 34 -8.54 6.45 3.47
N GLU A 35 -8.92 5.32 4.06
CA GLU A 35 -8.47 4.02 3.60
C GLU A 35 -9.09 3.71 2.23
N LYS A 36 -8.24 3.43 1.24
CA LYS A 36 -8.64 3.14 -0.14
C LYS A 36 -8.53 1.67 -0.49
N ALA A 37 -7.61 0.95 0.15
CA ALA A 37 -7.43 -0.48 -0.06
C ALA A 37 -6.76 -1.15 1.15
N ILE A 38 -7.12 -2.42 1.36
CA ILE A 38 -6.42 -3.33 2.25
C ILE A 38 -5.96 -4.52 1.42
N ILE A 39 -4.71 -4.92 1.61
CA ILE A 39 -4.11 -6.14 1.06
C ILE A 39 -3.73 -7.01 2.25
N CYS A 40 -4.30 -8.20 2.32
CA CYS A 40 -4.00 -9.17 3.37
C CYS A 40 -3.09 -10.27 2.82
N HIS A 41 -2.10 -10.66 3.63
CA HIS A 41 -1.21 -11.78 3.37
C HIS A 41 -1.20 -12.73 4.57
N ASP A 42 -0.92 -14.00 4.31
CA ASP A 42 -0.88 -15.04 5.35
C ASP A 42 0.41 -15.02 6.19
N ASP A 43 1.36 -14.15 5.85
CA ASP A 43 2.68 -14.03 6.50
C ASP A 43 3.07 -12.54 6.62
N PRO A 44 3.87 -12.17 7.64
CA PRO A 44 4.42 -10.82 7.77
C PRO A 44 5.02 -10.25 6.47
N ILE A 45 4.58 -9.04 6.12
CA ILE A 45 5.14 -8.30 4.99
C ILE A 45 6.60 -7.93 5.30
N VAL A 46 7.49 -8.32 4.40
CA VAL A 46 8.92 -7.98 4.47
C VAL A 46 9.19 -6.65 3.79
N SER A 47 8.53 -6.40 2.66
CA SER A 47 8.66 -5.16 1.89
C SER A 47 7.39 -4.85 1.14
N ALA A 48 7.10 -3.56 0.98
CA ALA A 48 6.03 -3.08 0.14
C ALA A 48 6.42 -1.73 -0.49
N THR A 49 6.13 -1.53 -1.77
CA THR A 49 6.43 -0.28 -2.48
C THR A 49 5.37 0.05 -3.51
N PHE A 50 5.12 1.34 -3.71
CA PHE A 50 4.39 1.83 -4.87
C PHE A 50 5.24 1.65 -6.14
N SER A 51 4.57 1.44 -7.26
CA SER A 51 5.17 1.67 -8.57
C SER A 51 5.41 3.17 -8.78
N THR A 52 6.38 3.52 -9.63
CA THR A 52 6.71 4.91 -9.92
C THR A 52 5.53 5.69 -10.51
N ASN A 53 4.63 5.02 -11.23
CA ASN A 53 3.40 5.61 -11.75
C ASN A 53 2.23 5.65 -10.75
N GLY A 54 2.41 5.16 -9.52
CA GLY A 54 1.39 5.17 -8.46
C GLY A 54 0.20 4.22 -8.67
N LEU A 55 0.16 3.47 -9.77
CA LEU A 55 -0.99 2.61 -10.13
C LEU A 55 -0.93 1.20 -9.54
N TYR A 56 0.23 0.79 -9.02
CA TYR A 56 0.45 -0.54 -8.49
C TYR A 56 1.17 -0.47 -7.15
N VAL A 57 0.95 -1.51 -6.34
CA VAL A 57 1.77 -1.80 -5.17
C VAL A 57 2.33 -3.20 -5.31
N VAL A 58 3.62 -3.34 -5.04
CA VAL A 58 4.29 -4.63 -4.91
C VAL A 58 4.43 -4.91 -3.43
N THR A 59 3.95 -6.06 -2.98
CA THR A 59 4.21 -6.60 -1.63
C THR A 59 4.99 -7.90 -1.73
N SER A 60 5.92 -8.10 -0.81
CA SER A 60 6.67 -9.36 -0.70
C SER A 60 6.61 -9.89 0.73
N PHE A 61 6.30 -11.17 0.87
CA PHE A 61 6.24 -11.91 2.13
C PHE A 61 6.75 -13.33 1.90
N SER A 62 7.51 -13.88 2.86
CA SER A 62 8.11 -15.22 2.73
C SER A 62 8.80 -15.44 1.36
N LYS A 63 8.35 -16.41 0.55
CA LYS A 63 8.82 -16.68 -0.83
C LYS A 63 7.88 -16.16 -1.93
N HIS A 64 6.94 -15.29 -1.58
CA HIS A 64 5.90 -14.79 -2.48
C HIS A 64 6.06 -13.30 -2.74
N VAL A 65 5.71 -12.90 -3.97
CA VAL A 65 5.59 -11.51 -4.39
C VAL A 65 4.22 -11.36 -5.03
N ILE A 66 3.47 -10.34 -4.59
CA ILE A 66 2.16 -10.00 -5.13
C ILE A 66 2.21 -8.59 -5.70
N VAL A 67 1.60 -8.41 -6.86
CA VAL A 67 1.43 -7.10 -7.50
C VAL A 67 -0.06 -6.80 -7.53
N SER A 68 -0.45 -5.76 -6.80
CA SER A 68 -1.83 -5.31 -6.69
C SER A 68 -2.02 -4.04 -7.51
N LYS A 69 -2.96 -4.05 -8.45
CA LYS A 69 -3.39 -2.84 -9.15
C LYS A 69 -4.29 -2.02 -8.24
N LEU A 70 -3.98 -0.73 -8.11
CA LEU A 70 -4.81 0.21 -7.37
C LEU A 70 -5.92 0.70 -8.29
N LEU A 71 -7.11 0.14 -8.12
CA LEU A 71 -8.34 0.67 -8.73
C LEU A 71 -8.89 1.73 -7.79
N MET A 72 -8.26 2.90 -7.81
CA MET A 72 -8.72 4.07 -7.06
C MET A 72 -9.85 4.71 -7.86
N HIS A 73 -11.07 4.69 -7.34
CA HIS A 73 -12.15 5.52 -7.86
C HIS A 73 -11.83 6.99 -7.51
N HIS A 74 -11.81 7.85 -8.54
CA HIS A 74 -11.65 9.29 -8.43
C HIS A 74 -12.80 9.94 -7.66
#